data_AF-A0A699WDN3-F1
#
_entry.id   AF-A0A699WDN3-F1
#
_cell.length_a   1.000
_cell.length_b   1.000
_cell.length_c   1.000
_cell.angle_alpha   90.00
_cell.angle_beta   90.00
_cell.angle_gamma   90.00
#
_symmetry.space_group_name_H-M   'P 1'
#
loop_
_entity.id
_entity.type
_entity.pdbx_description
1 polymer ?
#
loop_
_entity_poly.entity_id
_entity_poly.type
_entity_poly.pdbx_seq_one_letter_code
_entity_poly.pdbx_strand_id
1 'polypeptide(L)'
;LGARFHLGPVLTRLSRTDDGLEAHLSDGAVLPCDLVVSAIGLRPRVDLAAAAGLEVGRGVVVDRYLKTSHANIYALGDCAEVDGLNLLYVMPLMSCARALAQTLAGTPTPVKYGPMPVTVKTPVCPLVVSPPPKGREGVWT
;
A
#
# COMPACT_ATOMS: atom_id res chain seq x y z
N LEU A 1 -2.88 -7.79 -25.90
CA LEU A 1 -2.07 -6.59 -25.59
C LEU A 1 -0.57 -6.75 -25.83
N GLY A 2 -0.03 -7.97 -26.00
CA GLY A 2 1.40 -8.16 -26.30
C GLY A 2 2.36 -8.06 -25.11
N ALA A 3 1.84 -7.88 -23.88
CA ALA A 3 2.65 -7.94 -22.67
C ALA A 3 3.29 -9.34 -22.52
N ARG A 4 4.60 -9.37 -22.30
CA ARG A 4 5.38 -10.59 -22.02
C ARG A 4 5.74 -10.60 -20.54
N PHE A 5 5.42 -11.68 -19.84
CA PHE A 5 5.69 -11.84 -18.41
C PHE A 5 6.91 -12.72 -18.21
N HIS A 6 7.87 -12.24 -17.44
CA HIS A 6 9.02 -13.00 -16.97
C HIS A 6 8.84 -13.22 -15.46
N LEU A 7 8.07 -14.26 -15.09
CA LEU A 7 7.76 -14.58 -13.69
C LEU A 7 8.84 -15.49 -13.11
N GLY A 8 9.44 -15.10 -11.99
CA GLY A 8 10.54 -15.83 -11.34
C GLY A 8 11.88 -15.08 -11.40
N PRO A 9 12.41 -14.74 -12.59
CA PRO A 9 13.64 -13.96 -12.72
C PRO A 9 13.52 -12.56 -12.09
N VAL A 10 14.64 -12.03 -11.62
CA VAL A 10 14.77 -10.65 -11.12
C VAL A 10 15.76 -9.86 -11.95
N LEU A 11 15.61 -8.54 -11.98
CA LEU A 11 16.59 -7.64 -12.59
C LEU A 11 17.89 -7.65 -11.77
N THR A 12 19.00 -8.05 -12.39
CA THR A 12 20.32 -8.10 -11.74
C THR A 12 21.21 -6.92 -12.11
N ARG A 13 21.05 -6.40 -13.34
CA ARG A 13 21.81 -5.25 -13.84
C ARG A 13 21.01 -4.49 -14.88
N LEU A 14 21.12 -3.16 -14.84
CA LEU A 14 20.65 -2.27 -15.88
C LEU A 14 21.87 -1.56 -16.49
N SER A 15 22.06 -1.71 -17.79
CA SER A 15 23.18 -1.12 -18.54
C SER A 15 22.65 -0.10 -19.54
N ARG A 16 23.38 1.00 -19.74
CA ARG A 16 23.13 1.94 -20.85
C ARG A 16 23.88 1.47 -22.08
N THR A 17 23.23 1.54 -23.24
CA THR A 17 23.81 1.31 -24.56
C THR A 17 23.69 2.57 -25.40
N ASP A 18 24.24 2.57 -26.62
CA ASP A 18 24.12 3.69 -27.55
C ASP A 18 22.65 3.94 -27.95
N ASP A 19 21.86 2.88 -28.03
CA ASP A 19 20.46 2.89 -28.49
C ASP A 19 19.41 2.85 -27.36
N GLY A 20 19.82 2.77 -26.08
CA GLY A 20 18.87 2.71 -24.96
C GLY A 20 19.41 2.04 -23.70
N LEU A 21 18.67 1.07 -23.17
CA LEU A 21 19.00 0.29 -21.98
C LEU A 21 18.94 -1.22 -22.27
N GLU A 22 19.76 -1.97 -21.55
CA GLU A 22 19.67 -3.42 -21.46
C GLU A 22 19.38 -3.85 -20.01
N ALA A 23 18.28 -4.57 -19.83
CA ALA A 23 17.89 -5.20 -18.57
C ALA A 23 18.39 -6.64 -18.55
N HIS A 24 19.40 -6.92 -17.73
CA HIS A 24 19.91 -8.27 -17.51
C HIS A 24 19.13 -8.93 -16.36
N LEU A 25 18.55 -10.08 -16.63
CA LEU A 25 17.78 -10.86 -15.67
C LEU A 25 18.62 -11.98 -15.06
N SER A 26 18.20 -12.48 -13.89
CA SER A 26 18.92 -13.51 -13.13
C SER A 26 18.96 -14.89 -13.81
N ASP A 27 18.10 -15.13 -14.80
CA ASP A 27 18.09 -16.36 -15.61
C ASP A 27 19.01 -16.27 -16.85
N GLY A 28 19.75 -15.16 -16.99
CA GLY A 28 20.63 -14.89 -18.11
C GLY A 28 19.98 -14.18 -19.30
N ALA A 29 18.66 -13.93 -19.26
CA ALA A 29 18.00 -13.16 -20.31
C ALA A 29 18.49 -11.70 -20.33
N VAL A 30 18.63 -11.13 -21.53
CA VAL A 30 18.97 -9.72 -21.73
C VAL A 30 17.86 -9.10 -22.58
N LEU A 31 17.18 -8.10 -22.02
CA LEU A 31 16.03 -7.45 -22.64
C LEU A 31 16.40 -6.01 -23.02
N PRO A 32 16.37 -5.64 -24.32
CA PRO A 32 16.49 -4.24 -24.72
C PRO A 32 15.23 -3.46 -24.35
N CYS A 33 15.39 -2.25 -23.82
CA CYS A 33 14.29 -1.34 -23.51
C CYS A 33 14.73 0.13 -23.49
N ASP A 34 13.79 1.05 -23.67
CA ASP A 34 14.07 2.49 -23.57
C ASP A 34 13.92 3.00 -22.12
N LEU A 35 13.03 2.35 -21.35
CA LEU A 35 12.59 2.79 -20.04
C LEU A 35 12.34 1.58 -19.13
N VAL A 36 12.56 1.79 -17.83
CA VAL A 36 12.21 0.84 -16.77
C VAL A 36 11.27 1.52 -15.79
N VAL A 37 10.14 0.86 -15.50
CA VAL A 37 9.20 1.28 -14.45
C VAL A 37 9.33 0.34 -13.27
N SER A 38 9.68 0.88 -12.10
CA SER A 38 9.71 0.12 -10.84
C SER A 38 8.36 0.21 -10.14
N ALA A 39 7.61 -0.89 -10.14
CA ALA A 39 6.29 -1.01 -9.53
C ALA A 39 6.21 -2.24 -8.60
N ILE A 40 7.26 -2.47 -7.80
CA ILE A 40 7.43 -3.67 -6.95
C ILE A 40 6.53 -3.70 -5.71
N GLY A 41 5.89 -2.58 -5.38
CA GLY A 41 5.05 -2.43 -4.18
C GLY A 41 5.30 -1.12 -3.46
N LEU A 42 4.56 -0.92 -2.37
CA LEU A 42 4.62 0.27 -1.52
C LEU A 42 4.91 -0.12 -0.07
N ARG A 43 5.64 0.72 0.65
CA ARG A 43 5.91 0.59 2.08
C ARG A 43 5.60 1.92 2.79
N PRO A 44 4.89 1.91 3.93
CA PRO A 44 4.67 3.10 4.74
C PRO A 44 5.98 3.79 5.13
N ARG A 45 6.01 5.12 5.08
CA ARG A 45 7.14 5.92 5.57
C ARG A 45 6.98 6.17 7.07
N VAL A 46 7.82 5.52 7.87
CA VAL A 46 7.73 5.54 9.34
C VAL A 46 8.95 6.15 10.02
N ASP A 47 10.04 6.41 9.27
CA ASP A 47 11.34 6.78 9.84
C ASP A 47 11.27 8.06 10.68
N LEU A 48 10.56 9.09 10.21
CA LEU A 48 10.38 10.34 10.97
C LEU A 48 9.56 10.12 12.24
N ALA A 49 8.50 9.32 12.16
CA ALA A 49 7.65 9.00 13.32
C ALA A 49 8.44 8.24 14.38
N ALA A 50 9.23 7.23 13.96
CA ALA A 50 10.10 6.47 14.84
C ALA A 50 11.17 7.35 15.49
N ALA A 51 11.84 8.22 14.71
CA ALA A 51 12.83 9.16 15.23
C ALA A 51 12.22 10.17 16.23
N ALA A 52 10.93 10.50 16.08
CA ALA A 52 10.18 11.34 17.00
C ALA A 52 9.65 10.58 18.24
N GLY A 53 9.96 9.30 18.40
CA GLY A 53 9.53 8.48 19.53
C GLY A 53 8.07 8.00 19.44
N LEU A 54 7.45 8.07 18.26
CA LEU A 54 6.12 7.50 18.05
C LEU A 54 6.20 5.99 17.87
N GLU A 55 5.23 5.28 18.42
CA GLU A 55 4.98 3.87 18.13
C GLU A 55 4.76 3.64 16.61
N VAL A 56 5.52 2.69 16.06
CA VAL A 56 5.47 2.29 14.65
C VAL A 56 5.47 0.76 14.55
N GLY A 57 4.78 0.24 13.53
CA GLY A 57 4.72 -1.17 13.16
C GLY A 57 5.02 -1.33 11.67
N ARG A 58 4.07 -1.88 10.92
CA ARG A 58 4.09 -1.79 9.45
C ARG A 58 3.88 -0.35 8.99
N GLY A 59 3.06 0.42 9.70
CA GLY A 59 2.86 1.87 9.53
C GLY A 59 3.03 2.64 10.85
N VAL A 60 2.70 3.93 10.85
CA VAL A 60 2.55 4.71 12.08
C VAL A 60 1.33 4.16 12.82
N VAL A 61 1.53 3.64 14.02
CA VAL A 61 0.47 2.97 14.78
C VAL A 61 -0.50 4.03 15.28
N VAL A 62 -1.79 3.83 14.97
CA VAL A 62 -2.86 4.68 15.45
C VAL A 62 -4.07 3.87 15.89
N ASP A 63 -4.81 4.42 16.84
CA ASP A 63 -6.09 3.86 17.27
C ASP A 63 -7.22 4.14 16.25
N ARG A 64 -8.45 3.74 16.58
CA ARG A 64 -9.64 4.01 15.75
C ARG A 64 -10.01 5.49 15.68
N TYR A 65 -9.46 6.36 16.52
CA TYR A 65 -9.61 7.82 16.42
C TYR A 65 -8.46 8.46 15.62
N LEU A 66 -7.60 7.62 15.03
CA LEU A 66 -6.40 7.98 14.26
C LEU A 66 -5.32 8.68 15.06
N LYS A 67 -5.38 8.54 16.38
CA LYS A 67 -4.42 9.14 17.30
C LYS A 67 -3.20 8.23 17.39
N THR A 68 -2.02 8.83 17.27
CA THR A 68 -0.74 8.13 17.51
C THR A 68 -0.51 7.95 19.02
N SER A 69 0.61 7.34 19.39
CA SER A 69 1.09 7.29 20.78
C SER A 69 1.33 8.68 21.42
N HIS A 70 1.46 9.75 20.61
CA HIS A 70 1.57 11.12 21.12
C HIS A 70 0.23 11.86 21.06
N ALA A 71 -0.11 12.59 22.13
CA ALA A 71 -1.45 13.11 22.39
C ALA A 71 -2.03 14.03 21.29
N ASN A 72 -1.18 14.74 20.55
CA ASN A 72 -1.56 15.76 19.58
C ASN A 72 -1.14 15.43 18.14
N ILE A 73 -0.69 14.20 17.89
CA ILE A 73 -0.24 13.76 16.56
C ILE A 73 -1.16 12.65 16.08
N TYR A 74 -1.61 12.78 14.83
CA TYR A 74 -2.52 11.86 14.16
C TYR A 74 -1.91 11.38 12.85
N ALA A 75 -2.32 10.21 12.37
CA ALA A 75 -1.92 9.70 11.06
C ALA A 75 -3.08 9.00 10.33
N LEU A 76 -3.14 9.14 9.01
CA LEU A 76 -4.13 8.49 8.16
C LEU A 76 -3.56 8.24 6.75
N GLY A 77 -4.26 7.41 5.97
CA GLY A 77 -3.82 7.03 4.63
C GLY A 77 -2.70 5.99 4.66
N ASP A 78 -1.91 5.94 3.59
CA ASP A 78 -0.94 4.86 3.36
C ASP A 78 0.14 4.75 4.45
N CYS A 79 0.47 5.84 5.14
CA CYS A 79 1.45 5.81 6.22
C CYS A 79 0.92 5.20 7.52
N ALA A 80 -0.40 5.11 7.71
CA ALA A 80 -1.01 4.74 8.97
C ALA A 80 -1.32 3.24 9.06
N GLU A 81 -1.14 2.70 10.26
CA GLU A 81 -1.61 1.39 10.67
C GLU A 81 -2.73 1.59 11.70
N VAL A 82 -3.96 1.54 11.22
CA VAL A 82 -5.16 1.85 12.02
C VAL A 82 -5.66 0.56 12.67
N ASP A 83 -5.51 0.44 13.98
CA ASP A 83 -5.96 -0.74 14.75
C ASP A 83 -5.44 -2.06 14.14
N GLY A 84 -4.12 -2.08 13.86
CA GLY A 84 -3.43 -3.22 13.26
C GLY A 84 -3.67 -3.42 11.74
N LEU A 85 -4.33 -2.47 11.06
CA LEU A 85 -4.63 -2.53 9.63
C LEU A 85 -3.91 -1.40 8.86
N ASN A 86 -2.94 -1.77 8.02
CA ASN A 86 -2.34 -0.88 7.03
C ASN A 86 -2.91 -1.19 5.64
N LEU A 87 -3.85 -0.37 5.17
CA LEU A 87 -4.65 -0.60 3.95
C LEU A 87 -4.32 0.46 2.88
N LEU A 88 -3.54 0.09 1.88
CA LEU A 88 -2.94 0.99 0.87
C LEU A 88 -3.90 1.29 -0.30
N TYR A 89 -5.11 1.77 -0.01
CA TYR A 89 -6.10 2.14 -1.02
C TYR A 89 -7.12 3.16 -0.49
N VAL A 90 -7.90 3.75 -1.40
CA VAL A 90 -8.64 5.01 -1.15
C VAL A 90 -9.83 4.86 -0.19
N MET A 91 -10.56 3.74 -0.24
CA MET A 91 -11.79 3.59 0.56
C MET A 91 -11.57 3.73 2.09
N PRO A 92 -10.59 3.05 2.71
CA PRO A 92 -10.27 3.25 4.13
C PRO A 92 -9.75 4.66 4.41
N LEU A 93 -8.94 5.24 3.52
CA LEU A 93 -8.47 6.63 3.64
C LEU A 93 -9.65 7.59 3.77
N MET A 94 -10.69 7.45 2.93
CA MET A 94 -11.86 8.32 2.99
C MET A 94 -12.66 8.17 4.28
N SER A 95 -12.77 6.95 4.82
CA SER A 95 -13.39 6.71 6.13
C SER A 95 -12.59 7.33 7.27
N CYS A 96 -11.27 7.23 7.21
CA CYS A 96 -10.34 7.89 8.12
C CYS A 96 -10.48 9.41 8.08
N ALA A 97 -10.44 10.01 6.89
CA ALA A 97 -10.52 11.45 6.72
C ALA A 97 -11.81 12.04 7.33
N ARG A 98 -12.96 11.38 7.11
CA ARG A 98 -14.24 11.81 7.70
C ARG A 98 -14.23 11.74 9.24
N ALA A 99 -13.73 10.66 9.81
CA ALA A 99 -13.69 10.47 11.26
C ALA A 99 -12.71 11.43 11.95
N LEU A 100 -11.53 11.60 11.36
CA LEU A 100 -10.51 12.52 11.88
C LEU A 100 -10.97 13.96 11.81
N ALA A 101 -11.64 14.37 10.72
CA ALA A 101 -12.19 15.71 10.61
C ALA A 101 -13.15 16.04 11.79
N GLN A 102 -14.04 15.11 12.16
CA GLN A 102 -14.93 15.29 13.32
C GLN A 102 -14.15 15.32 14.64
N THR A 103 -13.15 14.44 14.79
CA THR A 103 -12.31 14.37 16.00
C THR A 103 -11.54 15.68 16.21
N LEU A 104 -10.96 16.24 15.15
CA LEU A 104 -10.26 17.52 15.19
C LEU A 104 -11.21 18.70 15.40
N ALA A 105 -12.47 18.58 15.00
CA ALA A 105 -13.52 19.57 15.25
C ALA A 105 -14.15 19.48 16.65
N GLY A 106 -13.61 18.63 17.55
CA GLY A 106 -14.07 18.52 18.93
C GLY A 106 -15.12 17.43 19.18
N THR A 107 -15.44 16.61 18.18
CA THR A 107 -16.34 15.46 18.31
C THR A 107 -15.57 14.16 18.08
N PRO A 108 -14.99 13.53 19.13
CA PRO A 108 -14.25 12.28 19.00
C PRO A 108 -15.07 11.22 18.27
N THR A 109 -14.60 10.83 17.08
CA THR A 109 -15.34 9.95 16.17
C THR A 109 -14.45 8.79 15.75
N PRO A 110 -14.81 7.54 16.08
CA PRO A 110 -14.02 6.39 15.68
C PRO A 110 -14.28 6.03 14.21
N VAL A 111 -13.23 5.61 13.52
CA VAL A 111 -13.28 5.01 12.20
C VAL A 111 -14.00 3.66 12.26
N LYS A 112 -14.98 3.49 11.37
CA LYS A 112 -15.66 2.21 11.15
C LYS A 112 -15.42 1.75 9.73
N TYR A 113 -14.76 0.61 9.57
CA TYR A 113 -14.58 -0.04 8.28
C TYR A 113 -15.73 -1.02 8.03
N GLY A 114 -16.45 -0.83 6.92
CA GLY A 114 -17.34 -1.84 6.37
C GLY A 114 -16.60 -2.77 5.39
N PRO A 115 -17.33 -3.51 4.54
CA PRO A 115 -16.74 -4.17 3.38
C PRO A 115 -16.10 -3.13 2.45
N MET A 116 -14.84 -3.36 2.06
CA MET A 116 -14.08 -2.45 1.22
C MET A 116 -13.37 -3.22 0.09
N PRO A 117 -14.12 -3.71 -0.92
CA PRO A 117 -13.54 -4.44 -2.03
C PRO A 117 -12.55 -3.57 -2.83
N VAL A 118 -11.52 -4.21 -3.38
CA VAL A 118 -10.50 -3.59 -4.21
C VAL A 118 -10.80 -3.89 -5.68
N THR A 119 -11.06 -2.85 -6.46
CA THR A 119 -11.20 -2.96 -7.92
C THR A 119 -9.83 -2.80 -8.58
N VAL A 120 -9.40 -3.83 -9.31
CA VAL A 120 -8.18 -3.80 -10.13
C VAL A 120 -8.55 -3.35 -11.54
N LYS A 121 -7.98 -2.21 -11.95
CA LYS A 121 -8.34 -1.50 -13.18
C LYS A 121 -7.60 -2.07 -14.39
N THR A 122 -7.86 -3.33 -14.72
CA THR A 122 -7.31 -4.03 -15.89
C THR A 122 -8.43 -4.31 -16.89
N PRO A 123 -8.78 -3.40 -17.83
CA PRO A 123 -9.96 -3.57 -18.70
C PRO A 123 -9.98 -4.87 -19.51
N VAL A 124 -8.82 -5.43 -19.82
CA VAL A 124 -8.68 -6.71 -20.55
C VAL A 124 -8.98 -7.94 -19.72
N CYS A 125 -8.97 -7.81 -18.39
CA CYS A 125 -9.39 -8.83 -17.44
C CYS A 125 -9.86 -8.09 -16.16
N PRO A 126 -11.10 -7.56 -16.17
CA PRO A 126 -11.61 -6.80 -15.03
C PRO A 126 -11.66 -7.69 -13.78
N LEU A 127 -11.18 -7.18 -12.65
CA LEU A 127 -11.08 -7.94 -11.41
C LEU A 127 -11.50 -7.11 -10.21
N VAL A 128 -12.27 -7.73 -9.32
CA VAL A 128 -12.59 -7.21 -7.99
C VAL A 128 -12.22 -8.27 -6.97
N VAL A 129 -11.48 -7.88 -5.94
CA VAL A 129 -11.08 -8.77 -4.84
C VAL A 129 -11.50 -8.19 -3.50
N SER A 130 -12.08 -9.01 -2.64
CA SER A 130 -12.43 -8.65 -1.27
C SER A 130 -11.89 -9.71 -0.31
N PRO A 131 -10.65 -9.56 0.18
CA PRO A 131 -10.09 -10.50 1.13
C PRO A 131 -10.97 -10.61 2.39
N PRO A 132 -11.07 -11.80 3.00
CA PRO A 132 -11.77 -11.94 4.28
C PRO A 132 -11.07 -11.07 5.34
N PRO A 133 -11.81 -10.60 6.37
CA PRO A 133 -11.19 -9.90 7.48
C PRO A 133 -10.10 -10.75 8.14
N LYS A 134 -9.03 -10.12 8.63
CA LYS A 134 -7.90 -10.80 9.27
C LYS A 134 -8.40 -11.70 10.42
N GLY A 135 -7.91 -12.94 10.47
CA GLY A 135 -8.33 -13.94 11.47
C GLY A 135 -9.71 -14.56 11.23
N ARG A 136 -10.31 -14.36 10.04
CA ARG A 136 -11.54 -15.04 9.62
C ARG A 136 -11.22 -16.03 8.50
N GLU A 137 -11.70 -17.25 8.65
CA GLU A 137 -11.74 -18.24 7.58
C GLU A 137 -13.12 -18.22 6.92
N GLY A 138 -13.15 -18.51 5.62
CA GLY A 138 -14.38 -18.63 4.85
C GLY A 138 -14.35 -19.90 4.00
N VAL A 139 -15.51 -20.47 3.76
CA VAL A 139 -15.69 -21.60 2.84
C VAL A 139 -16.36 -21.07 1.58
N TRP A 140 -15.78 -21.38 0.42
CA TRP A 140 -16.43 -21.14 -0.86
C TRP A 140 -17.36 -22.32 -1.15
N THR A 141 -18.64 -22.03 -1.37
CA THR A 141 -19.66 -23.00 -1.81
C THR A 141 -20.16 -22.61 -3.18
#